data_AF-A0A965UWG3-F1
#
_entry.id   AF-A0A965UWG3-F1
#
_cell.length_a   1.000
_cell.length_b   1.000
_cell.length_c   1.000
_cell.angle_alpha   90.00
_cell.angle_beta   90.00
_cell.angle_gamma   90.00
#
_symmetry.space_group_name_H-M   'P 1'
#
loop_
_entity.id
_entity.type
_entity.pdbx_description
1 polymer ?
#
loop_
_entity_poly.entity_id
_entity_poly.type
_entity_poly.pdbx_seq_one_letter_code
_entity_poly.pdbx_strand_id
1 'polypeptide(L)'
;MANTDWICIAILGLSTLWGVWRGLASELLGLLSWVAAFVLAQWFGETAGGWLPLAGAPELLRFSAGFVLVFVLSIVIGSVLAFVLKSALSAAGLGPADRALGAVFGAGRGMLLLLVVSAVVAMTPWRDDPAWAESHAAAVADTVLRGLKPWLAPDFFKYLPASLRSG
;
A
#
# COMPACT_ATOMS: atom_id res chain seq x y z
N MET A 1 -16.20 12.40 21.04
CA MET A 1 -15.37 12.01 19.88
C MET A 1 -13.93 12.16 20.33
N ALA A 2 -13.23 11.03 20.46
CA ALA A 2 -11.85 11.04 20.90
C ALA A 2 -10.97 11.71 19.83
N ASN A 3 -9.84 12.30 20.22
CA ASN A 3 -8.87 12.87 19.26
C ASN A 3 -8.43 11.83 18.18
N THR A 4 -8.49 10.54 18.54
CA THR A 4 -8.25 9.39 17.66
C THR A 4 -9.20 9.34 16.47
N ASP A 5 -10.49 9.67 16.65
CA ASP A 5 -11.47 9.63 15.55
C ASP A 5 -11.09 10.61 14.44
N TRP A 6 -10.61 11.80 14.80
CA TRP A 6 -10.15 12.80 13.84
C TRP A 6 -8.91 12.34 13.07
N ILE A 7 -7.99 11.65 13.73
CA ILE A 7 -6.81 11.05 13.08
C ILE A 7 -7.25 9.97 12.09
N CYS A 8 -8.17 9.09 12.48
CA CYS A 8 -8.66 8.04 11.59
C CYS A 8 -9.43 8.60 10.38
N ILE A 9 -10.27 9.61 10.60
CA ILE A 9 -10.97 10.34 9.55
C ILE A 9 -9.96 11.02 8.61
N ALA A 10 -8.90 11.63 9.15
CA ALA A 10 -7.86 12.24 8.35
C ALA A 10 -7.14 11.19 7.48
N ILE A 11 -6.80 10.02 8.02
CA ILE A 11 -6.16 8.92 7.27
C ILE A 11 -7.08 8.45 6.12
N LEU A 12 -8.34 8.16 6.43
CA LEU A 12 -9.32 7.71 5.42
C LEU A 12 -9.58 8.79 4.37
N GLY A 13 -9.80 10.03 4.80
CA GLY A 13 -10.08 11.17 3.95
C GLY A 13 -8.92 11.48 3.02
N LEU A 14 -7.70 11.58 3.55
CA LEU A 14 -6.48 11.80 2.76
C LEU A 14 -6.22 10.64 1.79
N SER A 15 -6.40 9.40 2.23
CA SER A 15 -6.20 8.23 1.37
C SER A 15 -7.20 8.19 0.21
N THR A 16 -8.47 8.51 0.50
CA THR A 16 -9.55 8.57 -0.49
C THR A 16 -9.35 9.73 -1.47
N LEU A 17 -9.03 10.92 -0.95
CA LEU A 17 -8.77 12.10 -1.77
C LEU A 17 -7.56 11.89 -2.69
N TRP A 18 -6.52 11.23 -2.18
CA TRP A 18 -5.37 10.84 -2.98
C TRP A 18 -5.75 9.89 -4.11
N GLY A 19 -6.61 8.91 -3.83
CA GLY A 19 -7.16 7.99 -4.83
C GLY A 19 -7.99 8.71 -5.89
N VAL A 20 -8.81 9.69 -5.50
CA VAL A 20 -9.56 10.55 -6.44
C VAL A 20 -8.61 11.37 -7.34
N TRP A 21 -7.54 11.94 -6.78
CA TRP A 21 -6.59 12.74 -7.55
C TRP A 21 -5.74 11.90 -8.51
N ARG A 22 -5.26 10.73 -8.07
CA ARG A 22 -4.46 9.83 -8.91
C ARG A 22 -5.32 9.09 -9.95
N GLY A 23 -6.47 8.58 -9.53
CA GLY A 23 -7.28 7.62 -10.27
C GLY A 23 -6.80 6.18 -10.10
N LEU A 24 -7.71 5.21 -10.26
CA LEU A 24 -7.43 3.78 -10.07
C LEU A 24 -6.30 3.29 -10.99
N ALA A 25 -6.34 3.64 -12.26
CA ALA A 25 -5.36 3.18 -13.25
C ALA A 25 -3.93 3.56 -12.85
N SER A 26 -3.74 4.78 -12.31
CA SER A 26 -2.44 5.24 -11.86
C SER A 26 -1.98 4.48 -10.61
N GLU A 27 -2.89 4.14 -9.70
CA GLU A 27 -2.55 3.37 -8.49
C GLU A 27 -2.18 1.92 -8.84
N LEU A 28 -3.01 1.23 -9.64
CA LEU A 28 -2.75 -0.15 -10.04
C LEU A 28 -1.50 -0.27 -10.91
N LEU A 29 -1.31 0.59 -11.91
CA LEU A 29 -0.12 0.55 -12.75
C LEU A 29 1.14 0.90 -11.96
N GLY A 30 1.06 1.79 -10.97
CA GLY A 30 2.18 2.06 -10.07
C GLY A 30 2.59 0.80 -9.29
N LEU A 31 1.63 0.09 -8.72
CA LEU A 31 1.88 -1.16 -7.99
C LEU A 31 2.46 -2.24 -8.91
N LEU A 32 1.85 -2.43 -10.09
CA LEU A 32 2.36 -3.37 -11.09
C LEU A 32 3.76 -3.00 -11.56
N SER A 33 4.06 -1.70 -11.72
CA SER A 33 5.40 -1.23 -12.09
C SER A 33 6.42 -1.54 -11.01
N TRP A 34 6.08 -1.38 -9.73
CA TRP A 34 6.96 -1.77 -8.62
C TRP A 34 7.27 -3.26 -8.59
N VAL A 35 6.24 -4.11 -8.74
CA VAL A 35 6.41 -5.57 -8.78
C VAL A 35 7.23 -5.98 -10.01
N ALA A 36 6.88 -5.48 -11.18
CA ALA A 36 7.60 -5.76 -12.43
C ALA A 36 9.05 -5.27 -12.35
N ALA A 37 9.30 -4.06 -11.83
CA ALA A 37 10.64 -3.53 -11.65
C ALA A 37 11.49 -4.41 -10.74
N PHE A 38 10.92 -4.91 -9.64
CA PHE A 38 11.63 -5.83 -8.76
C PHE A 38 11.97 -7.14 -9.47
N VAL A 39 11.02 -7.77 -10.16
CA VAL A 39 11.24 -9.03 -10.89
C VAL A 39 12.27 -8.85 -12.02
N LEU A 40 12.16 -7.79 -12.81
CA LEU A 40 13.11 -7.48 -13.87
C LEU A 40 14.50 -7.19 -13.31
N ALA A 41 14.60 -6.45 -12.21
CA ALA A 41 15.88 -6.18 -11.56
C ALA A 41 16.54 -7.45 -11.02
N GLN A 42 15.76 -8.41 -10.51
CA GLN A 42 16.28 -9.73 -10.10
C GLN A 42 16.84 -10.51 -11.30
N TRP A 43 16.17 -10.49 -12.45
CA TRP A 43 16.60 -11.27 -13.62
C TRP A 43 17.73 -10.62 -14.42
N PHE A 44 17.73 -9.29 -14.54
CA PHE A 44 18.66 -8.55 -15.40
C PHE A 44 19.73 -7.79 -14.61
N GLY A 45 19.69 -7.79 -13.28
CA GLY A 45 20.63 -7.06 -12.43
C GLY A 45 22.08 -7.48 -12.64
N GLU A 46 22.34 -8.78 -12.82
CA GLU A 46 23.68 -9.29 -13.10
C GLU A 46 24.17 -8.84 -14.48
N THR A 47 23.36 -9.02 -15.52
CA THR A 47 23.66 -8.60 -16.90
C THR A 47 23.94 -7.10 -16.99
N ALA A 48 23.09 -6.28 -16.37
CA ALA A 48 23.27 -4.83 -16.32
C ALA A 48 24.51 -4.44 -15.52
N GLY A 49 24.79 -5.15 -14.42
CA GLY A 49 26.00 -4.95 -13.63
C GLY A 49 27.28 -5.22 -14.44
N GLY A 50 27.25 -6.19 -15.35
CA GLY A 50 28.36 -6.49 -16.26
C GLY A 50 28.68 -5.40 -17.27
N TRP A 51 27.72 -4.55 -17.63
CA TRP A 51 27.91 -3.41 -18.54
C TRP A 51 28.43 -2.15 -17.85
N LEU A 52 28.35 -2.10 -16.51
CA LEU A 52 28.83 -0.95 -15.75
C LEU A 52 30.37 -0.94 -15.70
N PRO A 53 31.00 0.25 -15.72
CA PRO A 53 32.45 0.40 -15.61
C PRO A 53 32.93 0.19 -14.16
N LEU A 54 32.57 -0.94 -13.56
CA LEU A 54 32.89 -1.36 -12.20
C LEU A 54 33.91 -2.50 -12.20
N ALA A 55 34.85 -2.47 -13.16
CA ALA A 55 35.89 -3.48 -13.27
C ALA A 55 36.73 -3.52 -11.97
N GLY A 56 36.86 -4.70 -11.38
CA GLY A 56 37.56 -4.90 -10.10
C GLY A 56 36.72 -4.65 -8.85
N ALA A 57 35.46 -4.21 -8.97
CA ALA A 57 34.54 -4.11 -7.84
C ALA A 57 34.13 -5.51 -7.32
N PRO A 58 33.76 -5.63 -6.03
CA PRO A 58 33.16 -6.85 -5.50
C PRO A 58 31.90 -7.22 -6.28
N GLU A 59 31.68 -8.52 -6.47
CA GLU A 59 30.53 -9.06 -7.21
C GLU A 59 29.19 -8.54 -6.67
N LEU A 60 29.05 -8.49 -5.35
CA LEU A 60 27.87 -7.94 -4.67
C LEU A 60 27.60 -6.49 -5.06
N LEU A 61 28.63 -5.65 -5.15
CA LEU A 61 28.48 -4.23 -5.49
C LEU A 61 28.06 -4.08 -6.95
N ARG A 62 28.67 -4.86 -7.85
CA ARG A 62 28.34 -4.86 -9.28
C ARG A 62 26.90 -5.31 -9.54
N PHE A 63 26.48 -6.43 -8.92
CA PHE A 63 25.10 -6.90 -9.00
C PHE A 63 24.13 -5.86 -8.43
N SER A 64 24.43 -5.29 -7.25
CA SER A 64 23.57 -4.29 -6.61
C SER A 64 23.40 -3.04 -7.47
N ALA A 65 24.48 -2.57 -8.11
CA ALA A 65 24.43 -1.43 -9.03
C ALA A 65 23.58 -1.73 -10.28
N GLY A 66 23.74 -2.91 -10.87
CA GLY A 66 22.92 -3.35 -12.01
C GLY A 66 21.45 -3.55 -11.63
N PHE A 67 21.17 -4.13 -10.46
CA PHE A 67 19.84 -4.28 -9.90
C PHE A 67 19.15 -2.91 -9.78
N VAL A 68 19.80 -1.94 -9.12
CA VAL A 68 19.26 -0.59 -8.95
C VAL A 68 19.02 0.08 -10.30
N LEU A 69 19.94 -0.07 -11.25
CA LEU A 69 19.79 0.49 -12.60
C LEU A 69 18.54 -0.06 -13.30
N VAL A 70 18.39 -1.38 -13.37
CA VAL A 70 17.23 -2.02 -14.02
C VAL A 70 15.94 -1.68 -13.28
N PHE A 71 15.97 -1.65 -11.95
CA PHE A 71 14.83 -1.30 -11.13
C PHE A 71 14.32 0.11 -11.47
N VAL A 72 15.22 1.10 -11.45
CA VAL A 72 14.89 2.51 -11.74
C VAL A 72 14.38 2.66 -13.17
N LEU A 73 15.07 2.05 -14.16
CA LEU A 73 14.63 2.11 -15.56
C LEU A 73 13.24 1.51 -15.74
N SER A 74 12.95 0.38 -15.08
CA SER A 74 11.65 -0.28 -15.15
C SER A 74 10.54 0.58 -14.54
N ILE A 75 10.81 1.25 -13.40
CA ILE A 75 9.87 2.21 -12.80
C ILE A 75 9.60 3.39 -13.73
N VAL A 76 10.63 3.93 -14.39
CA VAL A 76 10.48 5.04 -15.34
C VAL A 76 9.60 4.61 -16.51
N ILE A 77 9.88 3.46 -17.13
CA ILE A 77 9.09 2.91 -18.24
C ILE A 77 7.63 2.68 -17.80
N GLY A 78 7.43 2.04 -16.64
CA GLY A 78 6.11 1.80 -16.08
C GLY A 78 5.33 3.10 -15.80
N SER A 79 6.01 4.15 -15.34
CA SER A 79 5.43 5.47 -15.10
C SER A 79 5.01 6.16 -16.39
N VAL A 80 5.81 6.05 -17.46
CA VAL A 80 5.44 6.55 -18.79
C VAL A 80 4.22 5.80 -19.32
N LEU A 81 4.19 4.48 -19.20
CA LEU A 81 3.05 3.66 -19.61
C LEU A 81 1.77 4.06 -18.84
N ALA A 82 1.88 4.31 -17.54
CA ALA A 82 0.77 4.78 -16.72
C ALA A 82 0.25 6.15 -17.16
N PHE A 83 1.15 7.08 -17.50
CA PHE A 83 0.77 8.37 -18.04
C PHE A 83 0.01 8.24 -19.38
N VAL A 84 0.49 7.39 -20.28
CA VAL A 84 -0.16 7.14 -21.57
C VAL A 84 -1.55 6.52 -21.37
N LEU A 85 -1.68 5.48 -20.53
CA LEU A 85 -2.97 4.84 -20.29
C LEU A 85 -3.97 5.82 -19.66
N LYS A 86 -3.52 6.62 -18.67
CA LYS A 86 -4.35 7.65 -18.06
C LYS A 86 -4.84 8.66 -19.09
N SER A 87 -3.98 9.08 -20.01
CA SER A 87 -4.33 9.99 -21.09
C SER A 87 -5.36 9.37 -22.04
N ALA A 88 -5.21 8.08 -22.37
CA ALA A 88 -6.17 7.35 -23.19
C ALA A 88 -7.54 7.21 -22.51
N LEU A 89 -7.58 6.88 -21.21
CA LEU A 89 -8.83 6.83 -20.44
C LEU A 89 -9.53 8.19 -20.40
N SER A 90 -8.76 9.28 -20.25
CA SER A 90 -9.30 10.64 -20.29
C SER A 90 -9.87 10.97 -21.66
N ALA A 91 -9.17 10.61 -22.75
CA ALA A 91 -9.63 10.83 -24.12
C ALA A 91 -10.91 10.04 -24.44
N ALA A 92 -11.07 8.84 -23.85
CA ALA A 92 -12.27 8.02 -23.96
C ALA A 92 -13.43 8.50 -23.05
N GLY A 93 -13.26 9.59 -22.29
CA GLY A 93 -14.28 10.08 -21.36
C GLY A 93 -14.42 9.26 -20.07
N LEU A 94 -13.53 8.30 -19.83
CA LEU A 94 -13.55 7.41 -18.65
C LEU A 94 -12.86 8.03 -17.42
N GLY A 95 -12.34 9.25 -17.53
CA GLY A 95 -11.68 9.96 -16.43
C GLY A 95 -12.49 10.03 -15.13
N PRO A 96 -13.80 10.38 -15.14
CA PRO A 96 -14.62 10.39 -13.94
C PRO A 96 -14.77 8.99 -13.30
N ALA A 97 -14.93 7.95 -14.13
CA ALA A 97 -15.03 6.57 -13.64
C ALA A 97 -13.70 6.11 -13.01
N ASP A 98 -12.56 6.42 -13.64
CA ASP A 98 -11.22 6.14 -13.10
C ASP A 98 -10.99 6.82 -11.73
N ARG A 99 -11.43 8.07 -11.58
CA ARG A 99 -11.35 8.80 -10.29
C ARG A 99 -12.31 8.25 -9.24
N ALA A 100 -13.52 7.85 -9.63
CA ALA A 100 -14.48 7.24 -8.70
C ALA A 100 -13.98 5.89 -8.18
N LEU A 101 -13.45 5.04 -9.08
CA LEU A 101 -12.81 3.79 -8.68
C LEU A 101 -11.55 4.04 -7.86
N GLY A 102 -10.79 5.10 -8.16
CA GLY A 102 -9.68 5.56 -7.34
C GLY A 102 -10.12 5.95 -5.93
N ALA A 103 -11.29 6.57 -5.76
CA ALA A 103 -11.86 6.84 -4.44
C ALA A 103 -12.13 5.55 -3.65
N VAL A 104 -12.73 4.55 -4.31
CA VAL A 104 -13.02 3.24 -3.69
C VAL A 104 -11.72 2.53 -3.28
N PHE A 105 -10.72 2.51 -4.16
CA PHE A 105 -9.41 1.95 -3.84
C PHE A 105 -8.71 2.73 -2.71
N GLY A 106 -8.73 4.06 -2.76
CA GLY A 106 -8.18 4.93 -1.74
C GLY A 106 -8.84 4.73 -0.37
N ALA A 107 -10.17 4.55 -0.33
CA ALA A 107 -10.90 4.21 0.88
C ALA A 107 -10.49 2.81 1.40
N GLY A 108 -10.39 1.81 0.52
CA GLY A 108 -9.92 0.48 0.88
C GLY A 108 -8.50 0.48 1.45
N ARG A 109 -7.58 1.23 0.84
CA ARG A 109 -6.20 1.43 1.34
C ARG A 109 -6.19 2.14 2.69
N GLY A 110 -7.00 3.19 2.84
CA GLY A 110 -7.12 3.91 4.10
C GLY A 110 -7.63 2.99 5.20
N MET A 111 -8.62 2.15 4.89
CA MET A 111 -9.14 1.15 5.81
C MET A 111 -8.08 0.11 6.17
N LEU A 112 -7.32 -0.40 5.18
CA LEU A 112 -6.21 -1.31 5.42
C LEU A 112 -5.18 -0.69 6.38
N LEU A 113 -4.82 0.58 6.20
CA LEU A 113 -3.92 1.29 7.12
C LEU A 113 -4.50 1.36 8.54
N LEU A 114 -5.80 1.65 8.69
CA LEU A 114 -6.46 1.63 10.00
C LEU A 114 -6.45 0.24 10.64
N LEU A 115 -6.62 -0.83 9.85
CA LEU A 115 -6.53 -2.21 10.36
C LEU A 115 -5.12 -2.50 10.88
N VAL A 116 -4.08 -2.10 10.14
CA VAL A 116 -2.68 -2.24 10.58
C VAL A 116 -2.43 -1.46 11.87
N VAL A 117 -2.87 -0.20 11.94
CA VAL A 117 -2.75 0.62 13.16
C VAL A 117 -3.48 -0.04 14.33
N SER A 118 -4.69 -0.55 14.11
CA SER A 118 -5.49 -1.22 15.15
C SER A 118 -4.81 -2.49 15.66
N ALA A 119 -4.24 -3.30 14.76
CA ALA A 119 -3.46 -4.47 15.12
C ALA A 119 -2.21 -4.09 15.95
N VAL A 120 -1.50 -3.03 15.56
CA VAL A 120 -0.32 -2.54 16.30
C VAL A 120 -0.73 -2.01 17.68
N VAL A 121 -1.80 -1.22 17.79
CA VAL A 121 -2.29 -0.70 19.08
C VAL A 121 -2.72 -1.83 20.00
N ALA A 122 -3.33 -2.90 19.47
CA ALA A 122 -3.69 -4.06 20.27
C ALA A 122 -2.48 -4.79 20.89
N MET A 123 -1.28 -4.62 20.32
CA MET A 123 -0.01 -5.17 20.80
C MET A 123 0.74 -4.22 21.74
N THR A 124 0.25 -3.00 21.99
CA THR A 124 0.88 -2.00 22.86
C THR A 124 -0.01 -1.64 24.06
N PRO A 125 0.53 -0.98 25.10
CA PRO A 125 -0.26 -0.49 26.23
C PRO A 125 -1.34 0.54 25.85
N TRP A 126 -1.30 1.11 24.65
CA TRP A 126 -2.26 2.09 24.15
C TRP A 126 -3.66 1.52 23.93
N ARG A 127 -3.81 0.18 23.94
CA ARG A 127 -5.11 -0.49 23.83
C ARG A 127 -6.10 -0.05 24.91
N ASP A 128 -5.63 0.17 26.13
CA ASP A 128 -6.47 0.51 27.29
C ASP A 128 -6.63 2.03 27.48
N ASP A 129 -6.05 2.83 26.57
CA ASP A 129 -6.19 4.29 26.57
C ASP A 129 -7.66 4.68 26.29
N PRO A 130 -8.29 5.53 27.12
CA PRO A 130 -9.65 6.00 26.89
C PRO A 130 -9.85 6.60 25.49
N ALA A 131 -8.83 7.27 24.93
CA ALA A 131 -8.90 7.85 23.60
C ALA A 131 -9.00 6.79 22.49
N TRP A 132 -8.50 5.57 22.73
CA TRP A 132 -8.61 4.45 21.80
C TRP A 132 -9.87 3.63 22.06
N ALA A 133 -10.15 3.31 23.33
CA ALA A 133 -11.28 2.48 23.75
C ALA A 133 -12.65 3.10 23.40
N GLU A 134 -12.77 4.42 23.42
CA GLU A 134 -14.00 5.14 23.06
C GLU A 134 -14.09 5.49 21.56
N SER A 135 -13.08 5.16 20.75
CA SER A 135 -13.04 5.53 19.33
C SER A 135 -14.03 4.72 18.50
N HIS A 136 -14.90 5.41 17.77
CA HIS A 136 -15.80 4.79 16.80
C HIS A 136 -15.02 4.19 15.63
N ALA A 137 -13.93 4.85 15.22
CA ALA A 137 -13.08 4.36 14.14
C ALA A 137 -12.38 3.05 14.51
N ALA A 138 -11.90 2.93 15.75
CA ALA A 138 -11.36 1.67 16.28
C ALA A 138 -12.42 0.55 16.29
N ALA A 139 -13.66 0.85 16.69
CA ALA A 139 -14.76 -0.11 16.66
C ALA A 139 -15.12 -0.60 15.24
N VAL A 140 -15.08 0.30 14.25
CA VAL A 140 -15.29 -0.06 12.83
C VAL A 140 -14.15 -0.95 12.31
N ALA A 141 -12.90 -0.62 12.64
CA ALA A 141 -11.74 -1.44 12.28
C ALA A 141 -11.83 -2.84 12.90
N ASP A 142 -12.17 -2.94 14.19
CA ASP A 142 -12.41 -4.19 14.88
C ASP A 142 -13.52 -5.02 14.21
N THR A 143 -14.62 -4.39 13.80
CA THR A 143 -15.73 -5.06 13.09
C THR A 143 -15.25 -5.68 11.77
N VAL A 144 -14.46 -4.95 11.00
CA VAL A 144 -13.89 -5.47 9.75
C VAL A 144 -12.87 -6.59 10.01
N LEU A 145 -12.07 -6.49 11.07
CA LEU A 145 -11.17 -7.59 11.48
C LEU A 145 -11.94 -8.86 11.85
N ARG A 146 -13.11 -8.76 12.50
CA ARG A 146 -13.99 -9.93 12.74
C ARG A 146 -14.43 -10.57 11.43
N GLY A 147 -14.84 -9.77 10.45
CA GLY A 147 -15.24 -10.27 9.14
C GLY A 147 -14.10 -10.97 8.40
N LEU A 148 -12.87 -10.51 8.60
CA LEU A 148 -11.65 -11.09 8.03
C LEU A 148 -11.09 -12.27 8.83
N LYS A 149 -11.70 -12.64 9.96
CA LYS A 149 -11.28 -13.77 10.81
C LYS A 149 -11.00 -15.08 10.04
N PRO A 150 -11.79 -15.49 9.01
CA PRO A 150 -11.52 -16.72 8.27
C PRO A 150 -10.26 -16.68 7.40
N TRP A 151 -9.73 -15.48 7.13
CA TRP A 151 -8.58 -15.24 6.26
C TRP A 151 -7.31 -14.90 7.06
N LEU A 152 -7.47 -14.67 8.38
CA LEU A 152 -6.39 -14.35 9.30
C LEU A 152 -5.64 -15.62 9.74
N ALA A 153 -4.31 -15.53 9.81
CA ALA A 153 -3.49 -16.61 10.31
C ALA A 153 -3.84 -16.96 11.78
N PRO A 154 -3.87 -18.24 12.16
CA PRO A 154 -4.23 -18.67 13.52
C PRO A 154 -3.44 -17.99 14.64
N ASP A 155 -2.15 -17.73 14.41
CA ASP A 155 -1.28 -17.11 15.40
C ASP A 155 -1.59 -15.63 15.65
N PHE A 156 -2.22 -14.97 14.65
CA PHE A 156 -2.60 -13.57 14.76
C PHE A 156 -3.73 -13.36 15.79
N PHE A 157 -4.52 -14.41 16.08
CA PHE A 157 -5.60 -14.37 17.07
C PHE A 157 -5.11 -14.10 18.49
N LYS A 158 -3.82 -14.39 18.79
CA LYS A 158 -3.22 -14.09 20.10
C LYS A 158 -3.11 -12.58 20.38
N TYR A 159 -2.98 -11.79 19.33
CA TYR A 159 -2.72 -10.35 19.40
C TYR A 159 -3.97 -9.49 19.18
N LEU A 160 -5.09 -10.11 18.82
CA LEU A 160 -6.35 -9.37 18.66
C LEU A 160 -6.92 -8.92 20.01
N PRO A 161 -7.59 -7.75 20.06
CA PRO A 161 -8.30 -7.30 21.25
C PRO A 161 -9.27 -8.37 21.76
N ALA A 162 -9.48 -8.42 23.08
CA ALA A 162 -10.30 -9.46 23.73
C ALA A 162 -11.73 -9.53 23.16
N SER A 163 -12.23 -8.40 22.67
CA SER A 163 -13.52 -8.27 21.98
C SER A 163 -13.62 -9.14 20.72
N LEU A 164 -12.50 -9.47 20.06
CA LEU A 164 -12.41 -10.28 18.84
C LEU A 164 -12.10 -11.76 19.10
N ARG A 165 -11.70 -12.11 20.33
CA ARG A 165 -11.36 -13.50 20.71
C ARG A 165 -12.57 -14.35 21.11
N SER A 166 -13.66 -13.73 21.57
CA SER A 166 -14.77 -14.42 22.24
C SER A 166 -16.01 -14.72 21.37
N GLY A 167 -15.90 -14.67 20.04
CA GLY A 167 -16.98 -15.07 19.11
C GLY A 167 -16.42 -15.87 17.96
#